data_AF-A0A1D6IUA9-F1
#
_entry.id   AF-A0A1D6IUA9-F1
#
_cell.length_a   1.000
_cell.length_b   1.000
_cell.length_c   1.000
_cell.angle_alpha   90.00
_cell.angle_beta   90.00
_cell.angle_gamma   90.00
#
_symmetry.space_group_name_H-M   'P 1'
#
loop_
_entity.id
_entity.type
_entity.pdbx_description
1 polymer ?
#
loop_
_entity_poly.entity_id
_entity_poly.type
_entity_poly.pdbx_seq_one_letter_code
_entity_poly.pdbx_strand_id
1 'polypeptide(L)'
;MASHNVTSTQKVWHSLQAFGDIAFAYSFSNILIEIQDTIKAPPPSESKVMQKATRLSVATTTIFYMLCGCMGYAAFGDKAPDNLLTGFGFFEPFWLIDVANVAIVVHLVGAYQVFCQPIFAFVERRAAAAWPDSAFVSRELRVGPLALSVFRLTWRSAFVCVTTVVAMLLPFFGNVVGFLGAVSFWPLTVYFPVEMYIKQRRVPRGSTKWVCLQTLSVACLVVSIAAAAGSIADVIEALKVYHPFSS
;
A
#
# COMPACT_ATOMS: atom_id res chain seq x y z
N MET A 1 -2.33 35.39 13.78
CA MET A 1 -2.23 33.94 13.48
C MET A 1 -3.07 33.20 14.51
N ALA A 2 -4.31 32.84 14.17
CA ALA A 2 -5.14 32.04 15.05
C ALA A 2 -4.57 30.61 15.11
N SER A 3 -4.22 30.15 16.31
CA SER A 3 -3.93 28.74 16.58
C SER A 3 -5.20 27.93 16.36
N HIS A 4 -5.40 27.38 15.16
CA HIS A 4 -6.37 26.31 14.96
C HIS A 4 -5.85 25.06 15.67
N ASN A 5 -6.16 24.96 16.97
CA ASN A 5 -5.87 23.77 17.74
C ASN A 5 -6.78 22.65 17.25
N VAL A 6 -6.19 21.49 16.92
CA VAL A 6 -6.91 20.28 16.54
C VAL A 6 -7.90 19.91 17.65
N THR A 7 -9.17 19.74 17.30
CA THR A 7 -10.22 19.40 18.27
C THR A 7 -9.99 18.00 18.86
N SER A 8 -10.53 17.72 20.05
CA SER A 8 -10.41 16.39 20.67
C SER A 8 -10.95 15.28 19.78
N THR A 9 -12.02 15.56 19.02
CA THR A 9 -12.63 14.61 18.08
C THR A 9 -11.71 14.32 16.89
N GLN A 10 -11.13 15.34 16.27
CA GLN A 10 -10.15 15.17 15.19
C GLN A 10 -8.91 14.40 15.67
N LYS A 11 -8.44 14.65 16.91
CA LYS A 11 -7.33 13.87 17.49
C LYS A 11 -7.66 12.37 17.56
N VAL A 12 -8.90 12.02 17.91
CA VAL A 12 -9.34 10.62 17.95
C VAL A 12 -9.37 10.02 16.54
N TRP A 13 -9.95 10.73 15.56
CA TRP A 13 -10.01 10.24 14.19
C TRP A 13 -8.64 10.06 13.56
N HIS A 14 -7.77 11.06 13.69
CA HIS A 14 -6.39 10.98 13.20
C HIS A 14 -5.62 9.83 13.87
N SER A 15 -5.82 9.60 15.19
CA SER A 15 -5.18 8.48 15.88
C SER A 15 -5.67 7.13 15.36
N LEU A 16 -6.95 7.01 15.01
CA LEU A 16 -7.50 5.79 14.43
C LEU A 16 -6.99 5.59 12.99
N GLN A 17 -6.99 6.64 12.18
CA GLN A 17 -6.44 6.60 10.82
C GLN A 17 -4.95 6.21 10.83
N ALA A 18 -4.16 6.71 11.78
CA ALA A 18 -2.74 6.39 11.90
C ALA A 18 -2.48 4.88 12.03
N PHE A 19 -3.38 4.10 12.65
CA PHE A 19 -3.26 2.63 12.64
C PHE A 19 -3.39 2.05 11.23
N GLY A 20 -4.25 2.63 10.39
CA GLY A 20 -4.38 2.29 8.98
C GLY A 20 -3.12 2.63 8.19
N ASP A 21 -2.53 3.80 8.42
CA ASP A 21 -1.27 4.22 7.78
C ASP A 21 -0.12 3.29 8.14
N ILE A 22 0.00 2.93 9.43
CA ILE A 22 0.97 1.93 9.90
C ILE A 22 0.69 0.58 9.23
N ALA A 23 -0.56 0.13 9.20
CA ALA A 23 -0.92 -1.14 8.59
C ALA A 23 -0.56 -1.19 7.09
N PHE A 24 -0.79 -0.08 6.37
CA PHE A 24 -0.37 0.05 4.98
C PHE A 24 1.16 0.01 4.83
N ALA A 25 1.89 0.75 5.66
CA ALA A 25 3.34 0.84 5.62
C ALA A 25 4.05 -0.52 5.80
N TYR A 26 3.40 -1.47 6.49
CA TYR A 26 3.90 -2.84 6.67
C TYR A 26 3.21 -3.89 5.79
N SER A 27 2.44 -3.52 4.76
CA SER A 27 1.72 -4.44 3.88
C SER A 27 2.58 -5.08 2.77
N PHE A 28 3.78 -5.56 3.11
CA PHE A 28 4.69 -6.25 2.18
C PHE A 28 4.26 -7.70 1.85
N SER A 29 3.31 -8.25 2.61
CA SER A 29 2.74 -9.59 2.44
C SER A 29 2.21 -9.84 1.02
N ASN A 30 1.66 -8.80 0.38
CA ASN A 30 1.05 -8.86 -0.96
C ASN A 30 2.03 -9.17 -2.09
N ILE A 31 3.32 -8.97 -1.87
CA ILE A 31 4.38 -9.18 -2.89
C ILE A 31 5.44 -10.17 -2.39
N LEU A 32 5.25 -10.69 -1.17
CA LEU A 32 6.19 -11.56 -0.49
C LEU A 32 6.45 -12.84 -1.28
N ILE A 33 5.40 -13.42 -1.85
CA ILE A 33 5.47 -14.68 -2.60
C ILE A 33 6.20 -14.46 -3.92
N GLU A 34 5.90 -13.36 -4.60
CA GLU A 34 6.55 -12.94 -5.84
C GLU A 34 8.04 -12.70 -5.63
N ILE A 35 8.44 -12.03 -4.52
CA ILE A 35 9.86 -11.89 -4.17
C ILE A 35 10.47 -13.26 -3.88
N GLN A 36 9.79 -14.09 -3.10
CA GLN A 36 10.31 -15.40 -2.71
C GLN A 36 10.56 -16.31 -3.92
N ASP A 37 9.69 -16.28 -4.92
CA ASP A 37 9.81 -17.04 -6.18
C ASP A 37 11.05 -16.63 -7.02
N THR A 38 11.60 -15.43 -6.79
CA THR A 38 12.85 -14.98 -7.45
C THR A 38 14.14 -15.45 -6.77
N ILE A 39 14.06 -16.01 -5.56
CA ILE A 39 15.24 -16.43 -4.81
C ILE A 39 15.84 -17.67 -5.49
N LYS A 40 17.06 -17.54 -6.03
CA LYS A 40 17.77 -18.67 -6.65
C LYS A 40 17.99 -19.80 -5.64
N ALA A 41 17.57 -21.02 -6.00
CA ALA A 41 17.81 -22.22 -5.18
C ALA A 41 19.23 -22.76 -5.40
N PRO A 42 20.15 -22.56 -4.43
CA PRO A 42 20.73 -23.65 -3.63
C PRO A 42 20.90 -23.21 -2.13
N PRO A 43 21.51 -23.99 -1.20
CA PRO A 43 21.25 -23.83 0.24
C PRO A 43 21.66 -22.45 0.77
N PRO A 44 20.86 -21.81 1.66
CA PRO A 44 19.72 -22.35 2.43
C PRO A 44 18.35 -22.27 1.70
N SER A 45 17.31 -22.91 2.27
CA SER A 45 15.95 -22.90 1.71
C SER A 45 15.42 -21.47 1.53
N GLU A 46 14.61 -21.24 0.50
CA GLU A 46 13.97 -19.94 0.21
C GLU A 46 13.31 -19.35 1.46
N SER A 47 12.60 -20.18 2.23
CA SER A 47 11.95 -19.77 3.48
C SER A 47 12.93 -19.24 4.54
N LYS A 48 14.15 -19.79 4.63
CA LYS A 48 15.18 -19.32 5.57
C LYS A 48 15.80 -18.02 5.10
N VAL A 49 16.09 -17.91 3.80
CA VAL A 49 16.59 -16.66 3.19
C VAL A 49 15.56 -15.56 3.40
N MET A 50 14.30 -15.85 3.06
CA MET A 50 13.21 -14.91 3.18
C MET A 50 12.97 -14.52 4.65
N GLN A 51 13.00 -15.46 5.59
CA GLN A 51 12.84 -15.13 7.02
C GLN A 51 13.94 -14.19 7.52
N LYS A 52 15.19 -14.37 7.09
CA LYS A 52 16.30 -13.47 7.46
C LYS A 52 16.11 -12.09 6.81
N ALA A 53 15.77 -12.07 5.52
CA ALA A 53 15.52 -10.84 4.77
C ALA A 53 14.33 -10.04 5.34
N THR A 54 13.20 -10.69 5.61
CA THR A 54 12.01 -10.10 6.24
C THR A 54 12.35 -9.54 7.62
N ARG A 55 13.10 -10.28 8.45
CA ARG A 55 13.46 -9.78 9.79
C ARG A 55 14.32 -8.53 9.72
N LEU A 56 15.34 -8.53 8.85
CA LEU A 56 16.21 -7.38 8.66
C LEU A 56 15.44 -6.19 8.08
N SER A 57 14.66 -6.40 7.03
CA SER A 57 13.88 -5.34 6.38
C SER A 57 12.85 -4.73 7.32
N VAL A 58 12.08 -5.54 8.07
CA VAL A 58 11.11 -5.02 9.05
C VAL A 58 11.81 -4.23 10.15
N ALA A 59 12.96 -4.71 10.66
CA ALA A 59 13.72 -3.99 11.68
C ALA A 59 14.23 -2.64 11.16
N THR A 60 14.88 -2.63 10.00
CA THR A 60 15.39 -1.41 9.36
C THR A 60 14.26 -0.43 9.05
N THR A 61 13.15 -0.91 8.50
CA THR A 61 11.98 -0.10 8.15
C THR A 61 11.36 0.53 9.39
N THR A 62 11.23 -0.24 10.47
CA THR A 62 10.71 0.27 11.76
C THR A 62 11.58 1.37 12.32
N ILE A 63 12.90 1.18 12.35
CA ILE A 63 13.83 2.21 12.82
C ILE A 63 13.69 3.47 11.95
N PHE A 64 13.67 3.31 10.63
CA PHE A 64 13.58 4.43 9.72
C PHE A 64 12.25 5.20 9.84
N TYR A 65 11.11 4.51 9.92
CA TYR A 65 9.81 5.13 10.10
C TYR A 65 9.66 5.83 11.45
N MET A 66 10.13 5.19 12.54
CA MET A 66 10.14 5.84 13.85
C MET A 66 11.01 7.09 13.86
N LEU A 67 12.20 7.04 13.25
CA LEU A 67 13.07 8.21 13.12
C LEU A 67 12.38 9.34 12.33
N CYS A 68 11.78 9.04 11.18
CA CYS A 68 11.07 10.04 10.37
C CYS A 68 9.87 10.62 11.12
N GLY A 69 9.06 9.79 11.77
CA GLY A 69 7.90 10.22 12.54
C GLY A 69 8.27 11.07 13.74
N CYS A 70 9.25 10.64 14.54
CA CYS A 70 9.72 11.39 15.71
C CYS A 70 10.38 12.72 15.32
N MET A 71 11.25 12.73 14.30
CA MET A 71 11.90 13.98 13.84
C MET A 71 10.89 14.92 13.16
N GLY A 72 9.97 14.38 12.35
CA GLY A 72 8.91 15.17 11.72
C GLY A 72 8.02 15.84 12.77
N TYR A 73 7.58 15.08 13.78
CA TYR A 73 6.80 15.64 14.89
C TYR A 73 7.61 16.64 15.73
N ALA A 74 8.90 16.38 15.99
CA ALA A 74 9.76 17.33 16.71
C ALA A 74 9.95 18.65 15.95
N ALA A 75 9.97 18.61 14.61
CA ALA A 75 10.13 19.79 13.77
C ALA A 75 8.82 20.60 13.59
N PHE A 76 7.69 19.92 13.39
CA PHE A 76 6.42 20.56 13.00
C PHE A 76 5.34 20.54 14.08
N GLY A 77 5.48 19.72 15.13
CA GLY A 77 4.49 19.52 16.18
C GLY A 77 3.12 19.10 15.63
N ASP A 78 2.05 19.66 16.19
CA ASP A 78 0.67 19.45 15.76
C ASP A 78 0.37 19.91 14.31
N LYS A 79 1.33 20.56 13.64
CA LYS A 79 1.22 21.01 12.25
C LYS A 79 1.96 20.11 11.26
N ALA A 80 2.44 18.94 11.69
CA ALA A 80 3.09 17.99 10.80
C ALA A 80 2.13 17.59 9.66
N PRO A 81 2.50 17.79 8.39
CA PRO A 81 1.68 17.37 7.26
C PRO A 81 1.82 15.87 7.01
N ASP A 82 0.78 15.26 6.44
CA ASP A 82 0.80 13.84 6.03
C ASP A 82 1.99 13.51 5.12
N ASN A 83 2.26 14.40 4.15
CA ASN A 83 3.48 14.36 3.35
C ASN A 83 4.46 15.41 3.86
N LEU A 84 5.50 14.95 4.57
CA LEU A 84 6.54 15.82 5.14
C LEU A 84 7.15 16.79 4.13
N LEU A 85 7.29 16.40 2.85
CA LEU A 85 7.87 17.28 1.82
C LEU A 85 7.00 18.50 1.51
N THR A 86 5.69 18.41 1.74
CA THR A 86 4.79 19.56 1.57
C THR A 86 4.95 20.60 2.68
N GLY A 87 5.45 20.21 3.85
CA GLY A 87 5.68 21.10 5.00
C GLY A 87 6.89 22.02 4.83
N PHE A 88 7.81 21.69 3.93
CA PHE A 88 9.05 22.44 3.69
C PHE A 88 8.94 23.47 2.56
N GLY A 89 7.77 23.62 1.93
CA GLY A 89 7.57 24.40 0.70
C GLY A 89 7.99 25.89 0.70
N PHE A 90 8.45 26.42 1.84
CA PHE A 90 8.93 27.79 2.00
C PHE A 90 10.31 27.91 2.68
N PHE A 91 10.98 26.80 3.00
CA PHE A 91 12.27 26.81 3.69
C PHE A 91 13.41 26.51 2.72
N GLU A 92 14.38 27.43 2.62
CA GLU A 92 15.62 27.22 1.87
C GLU A 92 16.41 26.04 2.47
N PRO A 93 17.00 25.14 1.65
CA PRO A 93 17.19 25.26 0.21
C PRO A 93 16.32 24.32 -0.66
N PHE A 94 15.70 24.88 -1.71
CA PHE A 94 14.79 24.18 -2.62
C PHE A 94 15.39 22.96 -3.35
N TRP A 95 16.70 22.98 -3.62
CA TRP A 95 17.36 21.87 -4.33
C TRP A 95 17.24 20.53 -3.57
N LEU A 96 17.19 20.56 -2.24
CA LEU A 96 17.10 19.34 -1.44
C LEU A 96 15.71 18.71 -1.57
N ILE A 97 14.67 19.55 -1.64
CA ILE A 97 13.28 19.13 -1.89
C ILE A 97 13.18 18.55 -3.31
N ASP A 98 13.81 19.19 -4.30
CA ASP A 98 13.81 18.70 -5.68
C ASP A 98 14.50 17.33 -5.81
N VAL A 99 15.66 17.15 -5.17
CA VAL A 99 16.35 15.85 -5.14
C VAL A 99 15.49 14.79 -4.45
N ALA A 100 14.82 15.14 -3.34
CA ALA A 100 13.90 14.22 -2.65
C ALA A 100 12.71 13.82 -3.55
N ASN A 101 12.11 14.78 -4.26
CA ASN A 101 11.03 14.52 -5.21
C ASN A 101 11.50 13.64 -6.38
N VAL A 102 12.70 13.87 -6.94
CA VAL A 102 13.28 13.01 -7.98
C VAL A 102 13.49 11.59 -7.45
N ALA A 103 14.00 11.42 -6.23
CA ALA A 103 14.17 10.12 -5.61
C ALA A 103 12.82 9.39 -5.42
N ILE A 104 11.78 10.11 -5.01
CA ILE A 104 10.41 9.57 -4.92
C ILE A 104 9.92 9.11 -6.29
N VAL A 105 10.10 9.92 -7.34
CA VAL A 105 9.69 9.54 -8.71
C VAL A 105 10.40 8.26 -9.16
N VAL A 106 11.73 8.21 -9.01
CA VAL A 106 12.52 7.02 -9.38
C VAL A 106 12.05 5.77 -8.62
N HIS A 107 11.83 5.91 -7.31
CA HIS A 107 11.30 4.83 -6.47
C HIS A 107 9.90 4.37 -6.93
N LEU A 108 8.98 5.31 -7.12
CA LEU A 108 7.59 5.02 -7.49
C LEU A 108 7.47 4.41 -8.88
N VAL A 109 8.31 4.79 -9.85
CA VAL A 109 8.34 4.13 -11.17
C VAL A 109 8.69 2.65 -11.01
N GLY A 110 9.69 2.32 -10.19
CA GLY A 110 10.05 0.94 -9.87
C GLY A 110 8.91 0.19 -9.17
N ALA A 111 8.38 0.77 -8.09
CA ALA A 111 7.29 0.18 -7.32
C ALA A 111 6.04 -0.08 -8.19
N TYR A 112 5.65 0.89 -9.01
CA TYR A 112 4.50 0.78 -9.93
C TYR A 112 4.62 -0.44 -10.84
N GLN A 113 5.82 -0.70 -11.38
CA GLN A 113 6.04 -1.91 -12.19
C GLN A 113 5.83 -3.17 -11.37
N VAL A 114 6.45 -3.31 -10.19
CA VAL A 114 6.35 -4.53 -9.39
C VAL A 114 4.89 -4.82 -8.99
N PHE A 115 4.11 -3.79 -8.61
CA PHE A 115 2.71 -3.96 -8.21
C PHE A 115 1.74 -4.17 -9.38
N CYS A 116 1.97 -3.57 -10.55
CA CYS A 116 1.04 -3.69 -11.68
C CYS A 116 1.20 -5.01 -12.45
N GLN A 117 2.41 -5.60 -12.47
CA GLN A 117 2.68 -6.81 -13.26
C GLN A 117 1.78 -8.00 -12.87
N PRO A 118 1.56 -8.34 -11.58
CA PRO A 118 0.63 -9.41 -11.21
C PRO A 118 -0.81 -9.15 -11.67
N ILE A 119 -1.27 -7.90 -11.59
CA ILE A 119 -2.62 -7.50 -12.03
C ILE A 119 -2.76 -7.69 -13.54
N PHE A 120 -1.78 -7.19 -14.31
CA PHE A 120 -1.76 -7.34 -15.76
C PHE A 120 -1.71 -8.80 -16.17
N ALA A 121 -0.81 -9.58 -15.58
CA ALA A 121 -0.70 -11.01 -15.86
C ALA A 121 -2.00 -11.76 -15.56
N PHE A 122 -2.67 -11.44 -14.45
CA PHE A 122 -3.94 -12.06 -14.07
C PHE A 122 -5.06 -11.75 -15.07
N VAL A 123 -5.26 -10.48 -15.41
CA VAL A 123 -6.32 -10.07 -16.35
C VAL A 123 -6.04 -10.60 -17.75
N GLU A 124 -4.80 -10.52 -18.22
CA GLU A 124 -4.39 -11.02 -19.53
C GLU A 124 -4.57 -12.54 -19.64
N ARG A 125 -4.16 -13.32 -18.63
CA ARG A 125 -4.36 -14.78 -18.61
C ARG A 125 -5.83 -15.15 -18.59
N ARG A 126 -6.65 -14.44 -17.80
CA ARG A 126 -8.10 -14.70 -17.76
C ARG A 126 -8.79 -14.35 -19.06
N ALA A 127 -8.45 -13.22 -19.68
CA ALA A 127 -9.00 -12.84 -20.97
C ALA A 127 -8.63 -13.87 -22.05
N ALA A 128 -7.37 -14.32 -22.07
CA ALA A 128 -6.91 -15.34 -23.01
C ALA A 128 -7.62 -16.69 -22.82
N ALA A 129 -7.89 -17.09 -21.57
CA ALA A 129 -8.62 -18.33 -21.27
C ALA A 129 -10.12 -18.23 -21.58
N ALA A 130 -10.74 -17.07 -21.35
CA ALA A 130 -12.18 -16.87 -21.55
C ALA A 130 -12.54 -16.66 -23.03
N TRP A 131 -11.66 -16.04 -23.81
CA TRP A 131 -11.90 -15.71 -25.23
C TRP A 131 -10.72 -16.10 -26.12
N PRO A 132 -10.42 -17.40 -26.23
CA PRO A 132 -9.29 -17.88 -27.03
C PRO A 132 -9.41 -17.50 -28.52
N ASP A 133 -10.63 -17.50 -29.05
CA ASP A 133 -10.91 -17.24 -30.47
C ASP A 133 -11.09 -15.74 -30.80
N SER A 134 -11.03 -14.86 -29.79
CA SER A 134 -11.20 -13.43 -30.02
C SER A 134 -9.98 -12.83 -30.71
N ALA A 135 -10.17 -12.37 -31.95
CA ALA A 135 -9.15 -11.67 -32.71
C ALA A 135 -8.63 -10.39 -32.05
N PHE A 136 -9.27 -9.86 -31.01
CA PHE A 136 -8.75 -8.73 -30.22
C PHE A 136 -7.77 -9.17 -29.13
N VAL A 137 -8.07 -10.30 -28.48
CA VAL A 137 -7.26 -10.87 -27.38
C VAL A 137 -6.05 -11.62 -27.92
N SER A 138 -6.23 -12.40 -28.99
CA SER A 138 -5.19 -13.22 -29.61
C SER A 138 -4.37 -12.49 -30.69
N ARG A 139 -4.79 -11.29 -31.13
CA ARG A 139 -4.00 -10.51 -32.09
C ARG A 139 -2.68 -10.06 -31.47
N GLU A 140 -1.60 -10.47 -32.12
CA GLU A 140 -0.30 -9.84 -31.98
C GLU A 140 0.06 -9.13 -33.29
N LEU A 141 0.14 -7.81 -33.24
CA LEU A 141 0.69 -6.98 -34.30
C LEU A 141 2.21 -6.98 -34.16
N ARG A 142 2.91 -7.51 -35.17
CA ARG A 142 4.37 -7.43 -35.22
C ARG A 142 4.76 -6.13 -35.91
N VAL A 143 5.38 -5.22 -35.16
CA VAL A 143 5.98 -4.00 -35.68
C VAL A 143 7.50 -4.10 -35.46
N GLY A 144 8.22 -4.60 -36.47
CA GLY A 144 9.64 -4.93 -36.34
C GLY A 144 9.89 -6.05 -35.31
N PRO A 145 10.87 -5.93 -34.39
CA PRO A 145 11.13 -6.93 -33.37
C PRO A 145 10.07 -6.96 -32.24
N LEU A 146 9.12 -6.00 -32.23
CA LEU A 146 8.11 -5.86 -31.18
C LEU A 146 6.81 -6.59 -31.56
N ALA A 147 6.42 -7.56 -30.75
CA ALA A 147 5.10 -8.19 -30.82
C ALA A 147 4.13 -7.46 -29.86
N LEU A 148 3.34 -6.55 -30.42
CA LEU A 148 2.35 -5.75 -29.69
C LEU A 148 0.98 -6.45 -29.72
N SER A 149 0.49 -6.88 -28.56
CA SER A 149 -0.91 -7.29 -28.45
C SER A 149 -1.80 -6.06 -28.31
N VAL A 150 -2.81 -5.96 -29.17
CA VAL A 150 -3.78 -4.85 -29.14
C VAL A 150 -4.48 -4.82 -27.79
N PHE A 151 -4.93 -5.98 -27.30
CA PHE A 151 -5.52 -6.11 -25.97
C PHE A 151 -4.60 -5.61 -24.86
N ARG A 152 -3.33 -6.07 -24.82
CA ARG A 152 -2.37 -5.64 -23.78
C ARG A 152 -2.18 -4.12 -23.79
N LEU A 153 -2.04 -3.52 -24.97
CA LEU A 153 -1.84 -2.08 -25.10
C LEU A 153 -3.08 -1.30 -24.64
N THR A 154 -4.27 -1.68 -25.11
CA THR A 154 -5.53 -1.01 -24.75
C THR A 154 -5.81 -1.14 -23.26
N TRP A 155 -5.74 -2.35 -22.70
CA TRP A 155 -6.02 -2.60 -21.29
C TRP A 155 -5.05 -1.88 -20.35
N ARG A 156 -3.73 -1.98 -20.60
CA ARG A 156 -2.73 -1.34 -19.74
C ARG A 156 -2.84 0.19 -19.81
N SER A 157 -3.10 0.75 -20.98
CA SER A 157 -3.33 2.20 -21.12
C SER A 157 -4.59 2.64 -20.38
N ALA A 158 -5.70 1.90 -20.54
CA ALA A 158 -6.94 2.18 -19.82
C ALA A 158 -6.74 2.10 -18.29
N PHE A 159 -6.01 1.10 -17.80
CA PHE A 159 -5.66 0.97 -16.38
C PHE A 159 -4.89 2.20 -15.88
N VAL A 160 -3.84 2.62 -16.59
CA VAL A 160 -3.07 3.83 -16.23
C VAL A 160 -3.99 5.05 -16.19
N CYS A 161 -4.74 5.31 -17.26
CA CYS A 161 -5.66 6.45 -17.33
C CYS A 161 -6.65 6.46 -16.16
N VAL A 162 -7.29 5.33 -15.85
CA VAL A 162 -8.23 5.22 -14.73
C VAL A 162 -7.55 5.50 -13.41
N THR A 163 -6.38 4.90 -13.14
CA THR A 163 -5.64 5.15 -11.89
C THR A 163 -5.19 6.60 -11.75
N THR A 164 -4.81 7.26 -12.86
CA THR A 164 -4.46 8.68 -12.89
C THR A 164 -5.68 9.55 -12.58
N VAL A 165 -6.84 9.27 -13.18
CA VAL A 165 -8.08 10.00 -12.89
C VAL A 165 -8.47 9.84 -11.42
N VAL A 166 -8.39 8.63 -10.87
CA VAL A 166 -8.67 8.39 -9.44
C VAL A 166 -7.69 9.18 -8.55
N ALA A 167 -6.40 9.21 -8.89
CA ALA A 167 -5.41 9.97 -8.15
C ALA A 167 -5.67 11.50 -8.20
N MET A 168 -6.17 12.01 -9.33
CA MET A 168 -6.56 13.42 -9.47
C MET A 168 -7.79 13.77 -8.63
N LEU A 169 -8.74 12.83 -8.47
CA LEU A 169 -9.99 13.04 -7.73
C LEU A 169 -9.81 12.94 -6.21
N LEU A 170 -8.78 12.26 -5.73
CA LEU A 170 -8.54 11.98 -4.31
C LEU A 170 -7.15 12.45 -3.86
N PRO A 171 -6.89 13.77 -3.73
CA PRO A 171 -5.58 14.30 -3.35
C PRO A 171 -5.27 14.20 -1.84
N PHE A 172 -5.90 13.26 -1.12
CA PHE A 172 -5.73 13.06 0.33
C PHE A 172 -4.89 11.82 0.60
N PHE A 173 -3.58 11.98 0.47
CA PHE A 173 -2.65 10.84 0.54
C PHE A 173 -2.81 10.02 1.83
N GLY A 174 -2.77 10.66 3.00
CA GLY A 174 -2.92 9.98 4.30
C GLY A 174 -4.24 9.22 4.40
N ASN A 175 -5.36 9.90 4.13
CA ASN A 175 -6.67 9.28 4.31
C ASN A 175 -6.92 8.11 3.35
N VAL A 176 -6.44 8.20 2.10
CA VAL A 176 -6.53 7.12 1.11
C VAL A 176 -5.66 5.93 1.53
N VAL A 177 -4.43 6.20 1.96
CA VAL A 177 -3.48 5.17 2.38
C VAL A 177 -3.94 4.48 3.66
N GLY A 178 -4.41 5.24 4.65
CA GLY A 178 -4.99 4.72 5.89
C GLY A 178 -6.20 3.84 5.65
N PHE A 179 -7.09 4.24 4.74
CA PHE A 179 -8.24 3.44 4.34
C PHE A 179 -7.83 2.15 3.63
N LEU A 180 -6.92 2.24 2.64
CA LEU A 180 -6.41 1.07 1.93
C LEU A 180 -5.74 0.09 2.90
N GLY A 181 -4.89 0.59 3.80
CA GLY A 181 -4.26 -0.18 4.86
C GLY A 181 -5.27 -0.89 5.74
N ALA A 182 -6.28 -0.18 6.23
CA ALA A 182 -7.34 -0.75 7.05
C ALA A 182 -8.11 -1.88 6.35
N VAL A 183 -8.47 -1.70 5.07
CA VAL A 183 -9.23 -2.68 4.30
C VAL A 183 -8.38 -3.89 3.90
N SER A 184 -7.11 -3.69 3.52
CA SER A 184 -6.25 -4.78 3.05
C SER A 184 -5.61 -5.57 4.18
N PHE A 185 -5.27 -4.91 5.31
CA PHE A 185 -4.44 -5.48 6.36
C PHE A 185 -5.06 -6.71 7.01
N TRP A 186 -6.29 -6.62 7.54
CA TRP A 186 -6.89 -7.78 8.19
C TRP A 186 -7.07 -8.98 7.25
N PRO A 187 -7.75 -8.88 6.09
CA PRO A 187 -8.01 -10.06 5.28
C PRO A 187 -6.74 -10.65 4.67
N LEU A 188 -5.81 -9.81 4.16
CA LEU A 188 -4.65 -10.28 3.39
C LEU A 188 -3.41 -10.54 4.24
N THR A 189 -3.16 -9.72 5.26
CA THR A 189 -1.92 -9.80 6.07
C THR A 189 -2.11 -10.63 7.34
N VAL A 190 -3.32 -10.68 7.90
CA VAL A 190 -3.58 -11.36 9.18
C VAL A 190 -4.42 -12.61 8.99
N TYR A 191 -5.69 -12.46 8.62
CA TYR A 191 -6.67 -13.54 8.58
C TYR A 191 -6.25 -14.67 7.65
N PHE A 192 -5.95 -14.36 6.39
CA PHE A 192 -5.63 -15.39 5.40
C PHE A 192 -4.36 -16.18 5.76
N PRO A 193 -3.22 -15.57 6.12
CA PRO A 193 -2.04 -16.31 6.57
C PRO A 193 -2.27 -17.11 7.86
N VAL A 194 -3.03 -16.58 8.83
CA VAL A 194 -3.34 -17.28 10.09
C VAL A 194 -4.18 -18.54 9.82
N GLU A 195 -5.24 -18.42 9.02
CA GLU A 195 -6.08 -19.56 8.65
C GLU A 195 -5.32 -20.60 7.82
N MET A 196 -4.47 -20.13 6.90
CA MET A 196 -3.57 -21.01 6.15
C MET A 196 -2.64 -21.78 7.08
N TYR A 197 -2.04 -21.10 8.06
CA TYR A 197 -1.16 -21.73 9.04
C TYR A 197 -1.90 -22.77 9.91
N ILE A 198 -3.09 -22.44 10.41
CA ILE A 198 -3.92 -23.35 11.21
C ILE A 198 -4.25 -24.63 10.42
N LYS A 199 -4.68 -24.48 9.16
CA LYS A 199 -5.00 -25.61 8.27
C LYS A 199 -3.76 -26.45 7.93
N GLN A 200 -2.66 -25.81 7.53
CA GLN A 200 -1.45 -26.50 7.08
C GLN A 200 -0.75 -27.24 8.23
N ARG A 201 -0.70 -26.63 9.43
CA ARG A 201 -0.09 -27.23 10.63
C ARG A 201 -1.06 -28.07 11.46
N ARG A 202 -2.32 -28.21 11.03
CA ARG A 202 -3.37 -28.94 11.73
C ARG A 202 -3.45 -28.57 13.22
N VAL A 203 -3.42 -27.27 13.50
CA VAL A 203 -3.42 -26.78 14.89
C VAL A 203 -4.75 -27.19 15.56
N PRO A 204 -4.73 -27.93 16.69
CA PRO A 204 -5.96 -28.39 17.33
C PRO A 204 -6.83 -27.23 17.79
N ARG A 205 -8.12 -27.28 17.45
CA ARG A 205 -9.11 -26.31 17.93
C ARG A 205 -9.16 -26.34 19.47
N GLY A 206 -9.19 -25.16 20.08
CA GLY A 206 -9.15 -25.02 21.54
C GLY A 206 -7.76 -25.13 22.18
N SER A 207 -6.70 -25.47 21.43
CA SER A 207 -5.33 -25.37 21.95
C SER A 207 -4.95 -23.92 22.24
N THR A 208 -4.04 -23.69 23.18
CA THR A 208 -3.53 -22.34 23.51
C THR A 208 -3.01 -21.60 22.27
N LYS A 209 -2.34 -22.31 21.36
CA LYS A 209 -1.85 -21.74 20.09
C LYS A 209 -3.01 -21.31 19.18
N TRP A 210 -4.04 -22.13 19.07
CA TRP A 210 -5.23 -21.79 18.27
C TRP A 210 -5.95 -20.57 18.84
N VAL A 211 -6.17 -20.53 20.16
CA VAL A 211 -6.80 -19.39 20.83
C VAL A 211 -5.98 -18.13 20.63
N CYS A 212 -4.65 -18.19 20.82
CA CYS A 212 -3.76 -17.04 20.60
C CYS A 212 -3.85 -16.49 19.17
N LEU A 213 -3.80 -17.37 18.16
CA LEU A 213 -3.90 -16.98 16.75
C LEU A 213 -5.26 -16.36 16.40
N GLN A 214 -6.35 -16.91 16.93
CA GLN A 214 -7.70 -16.37 16.71
C GLN A 214 -7.89 -15.02 17.41
N THR A 215 -7.43 -14.90 18.66
CA THR A 215 -7.45 -13.63 19.40
C THR A 215 -6.65 -12.55 18.68
N LEU A 216 -5.47 -12.89 18.15
CA LEU A 216 -4.67 -11.97 17.33
C LEU A 216 -5.47 -11.51 16.08
N SER A 217 -6.06 -12.45 15.35
CA SER A 217 -6.87 -12.15 14.16
C SER A 217 -8.06 -11.23 14.47
N VAL A 218 -8.80 -11.51 15.53
CA VAL A 218 -9.94 -10.69 15.97
C VAL A 218 -9.49 -9.31 16.46
N ALA A 219 -8.38 -9.22 17.20
CA ALA A 219 -7.83 -7.94 17.63
C ALA A 219 -7.44 -7.07 16.43
N CYS A 220 -6.75 -7.65 15.45
CA CYS A 220 -6.41 -6.95 14.20
C CYS A 220 -7.64 -6.55 13.38
N LEU A 221 -8.72 -7.34 13.41
CA LEU A 221 -10.00 -6.98 12.78
C LEU A 221 -10.58 -5.72 13.41
N VAL A 222 -10.64 -5.67 14.75
CA VAL A 222 -11.15 -4.50 15.49
C VAL A 222 -10.34 -3.26 15.17
N VAL A 223 -9.00 -3.37 15.17
CA VAL A 223 -8.10 -2.27 14.79
C VAL A 223 -8.37 -1.81 13.35
N SER A 224 -8.55 -2.75 12.42
CA SER A 224 -8.83 -2.44 11.01
C SER A 224 -10.17 -1.73 10.84
N ILE A 225 -11.21 -2.16 11.54
CA ILE A 225 -12.53 -1.50 11.52
C ILE A 225 -12.42 -0.08 12.07
N ALA A 226 -11.71 0.10 13.18
CA ALA A 226 -11.52 1.42 13.78
C ALA A 226 -10.70 2.35 12.87
N ALA A 227 -9.64 1.84 12.24
CA ALA A 227 -8.83 2.59 11.29
C ALA A 227 -9.61 2.99 10.02
N ALA A 228 -10.45 2.09 9.50
CA ALA A 228 -11.34 2.39 8.38
C ALA A 228 -12.35 3.49 8.77
N ALA A 229 -12.92 3.44 9.97
CA ALA A 229 -13.83 4.46 10.46
C ALA A 229 -13.15 5.84 10.59
N GLY A 230 -11.92 5.89 11.14
CA GLY A 230 -11.12 7.11 11.21
C GLY A 230 -10.84 7.69 9.82
N SER A 231 -10.34 6.86 8.90
CA SER A 231 -10.03 7.28 7.53
C SER A 231 -11.27 7.80 6.78
N ILE A 232 -12.43 7.15 6.95
CA ILE A 232 -13.69 7.62 6.34
C ILE A 232 -14.12 8.97 6.92
N ALA A 233 -14.02 9.14 8.24
CA ALA A 233 -14.36 10.41 8.89
C ALA A 233 -13.50 11.55 8.35
N ASP A 234 -12.19 11.32 8.23
CA ASP A 234 -11.23 12.30 7.74
C ASP A 234 -11.42 12.60 6.23
N VAL A 235 -11.76 11.59 5.40
CA VAL A 235 -12.16 11.81 3.99
C VAL A 235 -13.42 12.67 3.90
N ILE A 236 -14.45 12.39 4.70
CA ILE A 236 -15.70 13.16 4.67
C ILE A 236 -15.44 14.62 5.08
N GLU A 237 -14.60 14.85 6.08
CA GLU A 237 -14.21 16.20 6.49
C GLU A 237 -13.43 16.92 5.39
N ALA A 238 -12.49 16.24 4.74
CA ALA A 238 -11.72 16.80 3.64
C ALA A 238 -12.57 17.13 2.40
N LEU A 239 -13.55 16.28 2.06
CA LEU A 239 -14.47 16.49 0.93
C LEU A 239 -15.43 17.67 1.13
N LYS A 240 -15.70 18.11 2.36
CA LYS A 240 -16.52 19.31 2.60
C LYS A 240 -15.85 20.60 2.12
N VAL A 241 -14.53 20.60 2.07
CA VAL A 241 -13.72 21.78 1.69
C VAL A 241 -13.22 21.65 0.26
N TYR A 242 -13.14 20.43 -0.26
CA TYR A 242 -12.57 20.15 -1.57
C TYR A 242 -13.59 20.25 -2.70
N HIS A 243 -13.32 21.17 -3.64
CA HIS A 243 -14.04 21.30 -4.89
C HIS A 243 -13.17 20.77 -6.04
N PRO A 244 -13.41 19.55 -6.53
CA PRO A 244 -12.61 18.99 -7.62
C PRO A 244 -12.74 19.87 -8.87
N PHE A 245 -11.59 20.21 -9.46
CA PHE A 245 -11.46 20.99 -10.71
C PHE A 245 -12.01 22.42 -10.68
N SER A 246 -12.20 23.02 -9.50
CA SER A 246 -12.43 24.47 -9.42
C SER A 246 -11.10 25.21 -9.58
N SER A 247 -10.99 26.00 -10.66
CA SER A 247 -9.91 26.97 -10.89
C SER A 247 -10.03 28.20 -10.02
#